data_AF-A0A7K0M4K7-F1
#
_entry.id   AF-A0A7K0M4K7-F1
#
_cell.length_a   1.000
_cell.length_b   1.000
_cell.length_c   1.000
_cell.angle_alpha   90.00
_cell.angle_beta   90.00
_cell.angle_gamma   90.00
#
_symmetry.space_group_name_H-M   'P 1'
#
loop_
_entity.id
_entity.type
_entity.pdbx_description
1 polymer ?
#
loop_
_entity_poly.entity_id
_entity_poly.type
_entity_poly.pdbx_seq_one_letter_code
_entity_poly.pdbx_strand_id
1 'polypeptide(L)' 'MFNQLVNRTPDMRVAGPVERLRSNFIGGIKHIPVEFTPGERIHAPEPSLSS' A
#
# COMPACT_ATOMS: atom_id res chain seq x y z
N MET A 1 -10.06 4.50 11.19
CA MET A 1 -9.74 3.72 9.97
C MET A 1 -8.23 3.63 9.72
N PHE A 2 -7.43 4.67 9.92
CA PHE A 2 -6.00 4.70 9.52
C PHE A 2 -4.99 4.16 10.54
N ASN A 3 -5.37 3.90 11.79
CA ASN A 3 -4.41 3.56 12.86
C ASN A 3 -3.56 2.32 12.56
N GLN A 4 -4.15 1.27 11.98
CA GLN A 4 -3.42 0.04 11.64
C GLN A 4 -2.38 0.26 10.53
N LEU A 5 -2.65 1.15 9.58
CA LEU A 5 -1.70 1.51 8.53
C LEU A 5 -0.53 2.29 9.12
N VAL A 6 -0.82 3.34 9.89
CA VAL A 6 0.21 4.19 10.51
C VAL A 6 1.13 3.36 11.43
N ASN A 7 0.58 2.42 12.20
CA ASN A 7 1.36 1.59 13.11
C ASN A 7 2.26 0.57 12.38
N ARG A 8 1.89 0.11 11.17
CA ARG A 8 2.66 -0.89 10.42
C ARG A 8 3.67 -0.28 9.44
N THR A 9 3.44 0.95 8.99
CA THR A 9 4.27 1.64 8.00
C THR A 9 4.58 3.08 8.46
N PRO A 10 5.24 3.27 9.61
CA PRO A 10 5.48 4.61 10.17
C PRO A 10 6.45 5.45 9.32
N ASP A 11 7.27 4.81 8.48
CA ASP A 11 8.28 5.43 7.63
C ASP A 11 7.83 5.59 6.16
N MET A 12 6.53 5.43 5.89
CA MET A 12 5.99 5.52 4.54
C MET A 12 6.19 6.90 3.92
N ARG A 13 6.77 6.93 2.72
CA ARG A 13 7.00 8.14 1.92
C ARG A 13 6.54 7.97 0.48
N VAL A 14 6.17 9.08 -0.16
CA VAL A 14 5.85 9.10 -1.60
C VAL A 14 7.13 8.82 -2.39
N ALA A 15 7.02 7.89 -3.34
CA ALA A 15 8.14 7.35 -4.10
C ALA A 15 8.13 7.75 -5.59
N GLY A 16 7.22 8.63 -6.00
CA GLY A 16 7.10 9.02 -7.39
C GLY A 16 5.89 9.90 -7.69
N PRO A 17 5.60 10.14 -8.98
CA PRO A 17 4.51 10.99 -9.40
C PRO A 17 3.15 10.37 -9.03
N VAL A 18 2.24 11.21 -8.52
CA VAL A 18 0.88 10.82 -8.16
C VAL A 18 -0.03 10.89 -9.38
N GLU A 19 -0.74 9.80 -9.66
CA GLU A 19 -1.73 9.77 -10.74
C GLU A 19 -3.10 10.19 -10.23
N ARG A 20 -3.68 11.23 -10.82
CA ARG A 20 -5.05 11.66 -10.51
C ARG A 20 -6.08 10.91 -11.33
N LEU A 21 -7.26 10.73 -10.75
CA LEU A 21 -8.41 10.22 -11.46
C LEU A 21 -8.93 11.27 -12.43
N ARG A 22 -9.13 10.89 -13.70
CA ARG A 22 -9.83 11.73 -14.68
C ARG A 22 -11.33 11.46 -14.55
N SER A 23 -12.01 12.24 -13.71
CA SER A 23 -13.46 12.21 -13.54
C SER A 23 -13.99 13.64 -13.45
N ASN A 24 -15.11 13.90 -14.12
CA ASN A 24 -15.82 15.18 -14.06
C ASN A 24 -16.71 15.30 -12.81
N PHE A 25 -16.84 14.22 -12.02
CA PHE A 25 -17.71 14.16 -10.85
C PHE A 25 -16.93 14.10 -9.53
N ILE A 26 -15.77 13.43 -9.49
CA ILE A 26 -14.95 13.28 -8.27
C ILE A 26 -13.47 13.55 -8.53
N GLY A 27 -12.82 14.28 -7.61
CA GLY A 27 -11.39 14.60 -7.64
C GLY A 27 -10.50 13.56 -6.96
N GLY A 28 -10.58 12.30 -7.40
CA GLY A 28 -9.87 11.18 -6.76
C GLY A 28 -8.39 11.07 -7.13
N ILE A 29 -7.66 10.27 -6.35
CA ILE A 29 -6.30 9.81 -6.69
C ILE A 29 -6.40 8.37 -7.19
N LYS A 30 -5.79 8.09 -8.34
CA LYS A 30 -5.77 6.77 -8.97
C LYS A 30 -4.63 5.91 -8.42
N HIS A 31 -3.43 6.47 -8.37
CA HIS A 31 -2.25 5.79 -7.81
C HIS A 31 -1.36 6.77 -7.06
N ILE A 32 -0.89 6.34 -5.88
CA ILE A 32 0.16 7.02 -5.12
C ILE A 32 1.28 5.99 -4.92
N PRO A 33 2.40 6.09 -5.65
CA PRO A 33 3.55 5.24 -5.38
C PRO A 33 4.13 5.59 -4.00
N VAL A 34 4.35 4.58 -3.16
CA VAL A 34 4.93 4.73 -1.82
C VAL A 34 6.00 3.70 -1.55
N GLU A 35 6.96 4.07 -0.72
CA GLU A 35 8.00 3.20 -0.17
C GLU A 35 7.94 3.24 1.35
N PHE A 36 8.11 2.09 1.99
CA PHE A 36 8.18 1.91 3.44
C PHE A 36 8.98 0.64 3.76
N THR A 37 9.51 0.52 4.98
CA THR A 37 10.20 -0.68 5.42
C THR A 37 9.20 -1.80 5.71
N PRO A 38 9.26 -2.96 5.03
CA PRO A 38 8.32 -4.05 5.29
C PRO A 38 8.49 -4.62 6.71
N GLY A 39 7.41 -4.66 7.48
CA GLY A 39 7.35 -5.38 8.75
C GLY A 39 7.26 -6.90 8.58
N GLU A 40 7.30 -7.64 9.69
CA GLU A 40 7.17 -9.09 9.70
C GLU A 40 5.83 -9.54 9.06
N ARG A 41 5.89 -10.52 8.14
CA ARG A 41 4.69 -11.02 7.47
C ARG A 41 3.86 -11.88 8.44
N ILE A 42 2.63 -11.43 8.72
CA ILE A 42 1.68 -12.13 9.62
C ILE A 42 1.02 -13.34 8.92
N HIS A 43 1.11 -13.45 7.58
CA HIS A 43 0.66 -14.60 6.82
C HIS A 43 1.74 -15.01 5.82
N ALA A 44 2.38 -16.15 6.07
CA ALA A 44 3.15 -16.85 5.05
C ALA A 44 2.16 -17.68 4.22
N PRO A 45 2.21 -17.67 2.87
CA PRO A 45 1.48 -18.64 2.09
C PRO A 45 1.93 -20.04 2.53
N GLU A 46 0.98 -20.93 2.81
CA GLU A 46 1.31 -22.33 3.10
C GLU A 46 2.21 -22.87 1.98
N PRO A 47 3.32 -23.54 2.30
CA PRO A 47 4.13 -24.17 1.27
C PRO A 47 3.24 -25.18 0.55
N SER A 48 2.95 -24.93 -0.73
CA SER A 48 2.23 -25.87 -1.57
C SER A 48 2.98 -27.20 -1.56
N LEU A 49 2.47 -28.17 -0.81
CA LEU A 49 2.90 -29.56 -0.89
C LEU A 49 2.56 -30.05 -2.30
N SER A 50 3.56 -30.06 -3.17
CA SER A 50 3.49 -30.72 -4.46
C SER A 50 3.59 -32.22 -4.22
N SER A 51 2.49 -32.95 -4.47
CA SER A 51 2.51 -34.39 -4.77
C SER A 51 2.45 -34.59 -6.27
#